data_AF-A0A7T6YCS9-F1
#
_entry.id   AF-A0A7T6YCS9-F1
#
_cell.length_a   1.000
_cell.length_b   1.000
_cell.length_c   1.000
_cell.angle_alpha   90.00
_cell.angle_beta   90.00
_cell.angle_gamma   90.00
#
_symmetry.space_group_name_H-M   'P 1'
#
loop_
_entity.id
_entity.type
_entity.pdbx_description
1 polymer ?
#
loop_
_entity_poly.entity_id
_entity_poly.type
_entity_poly.pdbx_seq_one_letter_code
_entity_poly.pdbx_strand_id
1 'polypeptide(L)'
;MKMMITKMMIINSMMMTAMKTPMSMMLTIMLQTILTSIMMNKTMKSSWIMMITFMVMIGGMMVIFSYMTSIASNTKFKMNIKLLLMMPLLMILTEELLNEIQPKEIMVINKNEQTEMMSMIKLYNKKSMTMTIIMVMFLLLTMISITKTVKHHKGPLRKKT
;
A
#
# COMPACT_ATOMS: atom_id res chain seq x y z
N MET A 1 -16.00 9.40 11.34
CA MET A 1 -15.14 8.20 11.11
C MET A 1 -14.12 8.41 9.98
N LYS A 2 -14.50 8.91 8.79
CA LYS A 2 -13.57 9.24 7.69
C LYS A 2 -12.41 10.13 8.15
N MET A 3 -12.75 11.23 8.84
CA MET A 3 -11.81 12.19 9.44
C MET A 3 -10.84 11.58 10.48
N MET A 4 -11.30 10.59 11.26
CA MET A 4 -10.43 9.90 12.22
C MET A 4 -9.44 8.98 11.49
N ILE A 5 -9.88 8.30 10.45
CA ILE A 5 -9.02 7.41 9.67
C ILE A 5 -8.00 8.22 8.84
N THR A 6 -8.37 9.38 8.29
CA THR A 6 -7.42 10.27 7.60
C THR A 6 -6.34 10.77 8.56
N LYS A 7 -6.69 11.12 9.80
CA LYS A 7 -5.70 11.48 10.83
C LYS A 7 -4.70 10.33 11.05
N MET A 8 -5.21 9.10 11.25
CA MET A 8 -4.36 7.92 11.44
C MET A 8 -3.45 7.65 10.24
N MET A 9 -3.92 7.87 9.01
CA MET A 9 -3.08 7.75 7.80
C MET A 9 -1.95 8.76 7.74
N ILE A 10 -2.23 10.03 8.08
CA ILE A 10 -1.23 11.09 8.04
C ILE A 10 -0.12 10.77 9.05
N ILE A 11 -0.50 10.38 10.27
CA ILE A 11 0.44 10.00 11.33
C ILE A 11 1.30 8.81 10.89
N ASN A 12 0.68 7.77 10.33
CA ASN A 12 1.43 6.58 9.90
C ASN A 12 2.36 6.88 8.71
N SER A 13 1.97 7.76 7.80
CA SER A 13 2.84 8.21 6.69
C SER A 13 4.06 8.99 7.19
N MET A 14 3.89 9.82 8.23
CA MET A 14 5.00 10.53 8.87
C MET A 14 5.89 9.60 9.70
N MET A 15 5.33 8.56 10.31
CA MET A 15 6.14 7.53 10.96
C MET A 15 7.07 6.81 9.96
N MET A 16 6.56 6.52 8.76
CA MET A 16 7.29 5.77 7.74
C MET A 16 8.64 6.42 7.38
N THR A 17 8.72 7.74 7.27
CA THR A 17 9.95 8.45 6.90
C THR A 17 11.04 8.40 7.97
N ALA A 18 10.67 8.17 9.22
CA ALA A 18 11.60 8.16 10.35
C ALA A 18 12.03 6.75 10.81
N MET A 19 11.47 5.71 10.19
CA MET A 19 11.85 4.32 10.45
C MET A 19 13.16 3.96 9.76
N LYS A 20 14.09 3.36 10.50
CA LYS A 20 15.43 3.00 10.00
C LYS A 20 15.59 1.52 9.65
N THR A 21 14.83 0.64 10.30
CA THR A 21 14.97 -0.81 10.06
C THR A 21 14.00 -1.26 8.96
N PRO A 22 14.41 -2.18 8.07
CA PRO A 22 13.55 -2.65 6.99
C PRO A 22 12.28 -3.32 7.53
N MET A 23 12.39 -4.02 8.67
CA MET A 23 11.25 -4.65 9.33
C MET A 23 10.23 -3.62 9.85
N SER A 24 10.69 -2.50 10.44
CA SER A 24 9.76 -1.46 10.90
C SER A 24 9.11 -0.71 9.76
N MET A 25 9.87 -0.46 8.68
CA MET A 25 9.34 0.14 7.46
C MET A 25 8.23 -0.74 6.88
N MET A 26 8.44 -2.06 6.81
CA MET A 26 7.41 -3.00 6.36
C MET A 26 6.15 -2.93 7.23
N LEU A 27 6.27 -2.93 8.56
CA LEU A 27 5.10 -2.84 9.44
C LEU A 27 4.31 -1.54 9.23
N THR A 28 4.99 -0.40 9.05
CA THR A 28 4.32 0.88 8.77
C THR A 28 3.58 0.89 7.42
N ILE A 29 4.16 0.29 6.38
CA ILE A 29 3.50 0.14 5.07
C ILE A 29 2.25 -0.73 5.22
N MET A 30 2.31 -1.80 6.02
CA MET A 30 1.20 -2.74 6.16
C MET A 30 0.00 -2.05 6.82
N LEU A 31 0.26 -1.31 7.90
CA LEU A 31 -0.74 -0.47 8.55
C LEU A 31 -1.33 0.57 7.59
N GLN A 32 -0.51 1.17 6.72
CA GLN A 32 -0.99 2.16 5.76
C GLN A 32 -1.93 1.52 4.73
N THR A 33 -1.60 0.31 4.26
CA THR A 33 -2.43 -0.41 3.29
C THR A 33 -3.78 -0.83 3.87
N ILE A 34 -3.82 -1.21 5.15
CA ILE A 34 -5.07 -1.51 5.85
C ILE A 34 -5.91 -0.25 6.02
N LEU A 35 -5.31 0.88 6.44
CA LEU A 35 -6.05 2.13 6.60
C LEU A 35 -6.63 2.60 5.24
N THR A 36 -5.85 2.48 4.17
CA THR A 36 -6.25 2.93 2.82
C THR A 36 -7.35 2.07 2.22
N SER A 37 -7.31 0.75 2.41
CA SER A 37 -8.41 -0.13 1.99
C SER A 37 -9.70 0.24 2.71
N ILE A 38 -9.68 0.42 4.04
CA ILE A 38 -10.86 0.81 4.83
C ILE A 38 -11.45 2.15 4.34
N MET A 39 -10.63 3.11 3.93
CA MET A 39 -11.11 4.38 3.37
C MET A 39 -11.71 4.22 1.99
N MET A 40 -11.07 3.45 1.11
CA MET A 40 -11.59 3.16 -0.23
C MET A 40 -12.94 2.43 -0.16
N ASN A 41 -13.15 1.55 0.82
CA ASN A 41 -14.45 0.89 1.03
C ASN A 41 -15.58 1.89 1.26
N LYS A 42 -15.29 2.98 1.96
CA LYS A 42 -16.29 3.97 2.37
C LYS A 42 -16.57 4.98 1.28
N THR A 43 -15.60 5.23 0.39
CA THR A 43 -15.75 6.19 -0.70
C THR A 43 -16.29 5.56 -1.97
N MET A 44 -15.92 4.30 -2.24
CA MET A 44 -16.32 3.60 -3.45
C MET A 44 -17.59 2.78 -3.20
N LYS A 45 -18.49 2.77 -4.18
CA LYS A 45 -19.68 1.92 -4.15
C LYS A 45 -19.33 0.43 -4.27
N SER A 46 -18.24 0.13 -4.99
CA SER A 46 -17.79 -1.24 -5.25
C SER A 46 -16.63 -1.66 -4.37
N SER A 47 -16.80 -2.76 -3.66
CA SER A 47 -15.76 -3.33 -2.76
C SER A 47 -14.64 -4.06 -3.51
N TRP A 48 -14.85 -4.44 -4.77
CA TRP A 48 -13.91 -5.28 -5.53
C TRP A 48 -12.53 -4.61 -5.74
N ILE A 49 -12.52 -3.31 -6.04
CA ILE A 49 -11.27 -2.54 -6.23
C ILE A 49 -10.48 -2.46 -4.90
N MET A 50 -11.17 -2.25 -3.77
CA MET A 50 -10.52 -2.28 -2.45
C MET A 50 -9.91 -3.66 -2.16
N MET A 51 -10.61 -4.73 -2.48
CA MET A 51 -10.13 -6.08 -2.21
C MET A 51 -8.87 -6.40 -3.01
N ILE A 52 -8.81 -6.00 -4.29
CA ILE A 52 -7.63 -6.19 -5.14
C ILE A 52 -6.43 -5.41 -4.59
N THR A 53 -6.61 -4.13 -4.22
CA THR A 53 -5.51 -3.32 -3.69
C THR A 53 -4.98 -3.89 -2.37
N PHE A 54 -5.86 -4.40 -1.51
CA PHE A 54 -5.46 -5.05 -0.26
C PHE A 54 -4.64 -6.33 -0.51
N MET A 55 -5.11 -7.22 -1.38
CA MET A 55 -4.43 -8.49 -1.67
C MET A 55 -3.06 -8.30 -2.32
N VAL A 56 -2.95 -7.42 -3.32
CA VAL A 56 -1.69 -7.17 -4.05
C VAL A 56 -0.64 -6.59 -3.11
N MET A 57 -1.02 -5.66 -2.23
CA MET A 57 -0.07 -5.05 -1.29
C MET A 57 0.44 -6.05 -0.25
N ILE A 58 -0.44 -6.86 0.35
CA ILE A 58 0.00 -7.89 1.31
C ILE A 58 0.91 -8.92 0.63
N GLY A 59 0.55 -9.40 -0.56
CA GLY A 59 1.36 -10.35 -1.31
C GLY A 59 2.77 -9.83 -1.60
N GLY A 60 2.89 -8.60 -2.12
CA GLY A 60 4.18 -7.99 -2.40
C GLY A 60 5.04 -7.78 -1.15
N MET A 61 4.42 -7.39 -0.03
CA MET A 61 5.13 -7.18 1.22
C MET A 61 5.66 -8.47 1.85
N MET A 62 4.92 -9.58 1.75
CA MET A 62 5.39 -10.88 2.23
C MET A 62 6.64 -11.36 1.47
N VAL A 63 6.74 -11.11 0.17
CA VAL A 63 7.94 -11.44 -0.62
C VAL A 63 9.13 -10.60 -0.15
N ILE A 64 8.96 -9.29 0.05
CA ILE A 64 10.02 -8.42 0.57
C ILE A 64 10.44 -8.84 1.99
N PHE A 65 9.50 -9.27 2.83
CA PHE A 65 9.81 -9.82 4.16
C PHE A 65 10.74 -11.03 4.10
N SER A 66 10.42 -12.00 3.22
CA SER A 66 11.24 -13.20 3.04
C SER A 66 12.67 -12.87 2.59
N TYR A 67 12.82 -11.88 1.73
CA TYR A 67 14.12 -11.42 1.27
C TYR A 67 14.92 -10.76 2.39
N MET A 68 14.32 -9.81 3.11
CA MET A 68 15.03 -9.06 4.17
C MET A 68 15.43 -9.95 5.35
N THR A 69 14.57 -10.89 5.74
CA THR A 69 14.90 -11.87 6.79
C THR A 69 16.02 -12.83 6.40
N SER A 70 16.19 -13.10 5.10
CA SER A 70 17.28 -13.96 4.61
C SER A 70 18.65 -13.27 4.58
N ILE A 71 18.69 -11.92 4.57
CA ILE A 71 19.93 -11.14 4.36
C ILE A 71 20.42 -10.46 5.64
N ALA A 72 19.51 -9.99 6.50
CA ALA A 72 19.89 -9.25 7.69
C ALA A 72 19.79 -10.11 8.95
N SER A 73 20.85 -10.10 9.77
CA SER A 73 20.76 -10.53 11.17
C SER A 73 19.70 -9.69 11.88
N ASN A 74 18.79 -10.31 12.62
CA ASN A 74 17.66 -9.68 13.31
C ASN A 74 18.12 -8.61 14.32
N THR A 75 18.41 -7.39 13.85
CA THR A 75 18.82 -6.28 14.72
C THR A 75 17.63 -5.90 15.57
N LYS A 76 17.76 -6.01 16.89
CA LYS A 76 16.71 -5.67 17.84
C LYS A 76 16.13 -4.28 17.50
N PHE A 77 14.81 -4.22 17.42
CA PHE A 77 14.07 -3.01 17.12
C PHE A 77 14.38 -1.93 18.16
N LYS A 78 15.01 -0.82 17.73
CA LYS A 78 15.25 0.36 18.56
C LYS A 78 14.20 1.41 18.23
N MET A 79 13.19 1.54 19.10
CA MET A 79 12.19 2.61 19.00
C MET A 79 12.88 3.96 19.26
N ASN A 80 12.71 4.92 18.36
CA ASN A 80 13.23 6.27 18.56
C ASN A 80 12.28 7.06 19.48
N ILE A 81 12.68 7.33 20.72
CA ILE A 81 11.86 8.06 21.71
C ILE A 81 11.43 9.44 21.19
N LYS A 82 12.26 10.09 20.36
CA LYS A 82 11.90 11.37 19.70
C LYS A 82 10.67 11.22 18.81
N LEU A 83 10.51 10.08 18.15
CA LEU A 83 9.35 9.81 17.30
C LEU A 83 8.07 9.65 18.13
N LEU A 84 8.17 9.00 19.29
CA LEU A 84 7.04 8.85 20.22
C LEU A 84 6.54 10.22 20.72
N LEU A 85 7.47 11.14 21.00
CA LEU A 85 7.14 12.49 21.49
C LEU A 85 6.54 13.40 20.40
N MET A 86 6.83 13.17 19.12
CA MET A 86 6.22 13.95 18.02
C MET A 86 4.76 13.57 17.74
N MET A 87 4.32 12.36 18.12
CA MET A 87 2.96 11.87 17.83
C MET A 87 1.82 12.74 18.38
N PRO A 88 1.82 13.14 19.67
CA PRO A 88 0.75 13.98 20.20
C PRO A 88 0.72 15.38 19.54
N LEU A 89 1.88 15.93 19.17
CA LEU A 89 1.97 17.25 18.54
C LEU A 89 1.37 17.25 17.12
N LEU A 90 1.61 16.16 16.39
CA LEU A 90 1.04 15.96 15.06
C LEU A 90 -0.49 15.79 15.10
N MET A 91 -1.03 15.14 16.14
CA MET A 91 -2.49 15.01 16.29
C MET A 91 -3.17 16.37 16.44
N ILE A 92 -2.60 17.28 17.23
CA ILE A 92 -3.16 18.62 17.46
C ILE A 92 -3.14 19.45 16.18
N LEU A 93 -2.01 19.48 15.46
CA LEU A 93 -1.91 20.22 14.19
C LEU A 93 -2.93 19.76 13.14
N THR A 94 -3.27 18.46 13.13
CA THR A 94 -4.27 17.95 12.18
C THR A 94 -5.70 18.32 12.54
N GLU A 95 -5.97 18.76 13.77
CA GLU A 95 -7.33 19.17 14.18
C GLU A 95 -7.73 20.52 13.62
N GLU A 96 -6.83 21.49 13.70
CA GLU A 96 -7.07 22.84 13.18
C GLU A 96 -7.27 22.80 11.65
N LEU A 97 -6.41 22.05 10.94
CA LEU A 97 -6.46 21.95 9.49
C LEU A 97 -7.72 21.25 8.96
N LEU A 98 -8.25 20.23 9.65
CA LEU A 98 -9.43 19.52 9.16
C LEU A 98 -10.76 20.22 9.49
N ASN A 99 -10.79 21.07 10.51
CA ASN A 99 -12.02 21.79 10.86
C ASN A 99 -12.36 22.89 9.84
N GLU A 100 -11.36 23.53 9.22
CA GLU A 100 -11.56 24.58 8.22
C GLU A 100 -11.97 24.04 6.84
N ILE A 101 -11.59 22.79 6.53
CA ILE A 101 -11.69 22.26 5.16
C ILE A 101 -13.02 21.55 4.90
N GLN A 102 -13.90 21.31 5.88
CA GLN A 102 -15.14 20.53 5.67
C GLN A 102 -15.98 21.09 4.52
N PRO A 103 -15.93 20.48 3.31
CA PRO A 103 -16.93 20.79 2.32
C PRO A 103 -18.19 20.12 2.84
N LYS A 104 -19.34 20.82 2.81
CA LYS A 104 -20.64 20.15 3.00
C LYS A 104 -20.70 19.01 1.99
N GLU A 105 -20.44 17.78 2.43
CA GLU A 105 -20.42 16.60 1.58
C GLU A 105 -21.87 16.30 1.17
N ILE A 106 -22.36 16.97 0.12
CA ILE A 106 -23.58 16.59 -0.58
C ILE A 106 -23.22 15.36 -1.41
N MET A 107 -23.18 14.21 -0.74
CA MET A 107 -23.06 12.92 -1.39
C MET A 107 -24.40 12.57 -2.04
N VAL A 108 -24.64 13.08 -3.26
CA VAL A 108 -25.65 12.48 -4.15
C VAL A 108 -25.09 11.16 -4.67
N ILE A 109 -25.23 10.13 -3.85
CA ILE A 109 -24.92 8.75 -4.24
C ILE A 109 -26.10 8.28 -5.10
N ASN A 110 -26.03 8.56 -6.40
CA ASN A 110 -26.96 7.96 -7.37
C ASN A 110 -26.86 6.43 -7.26
N LYS A 111 -27.90 5.78 -6.72
CA LYS A 111 -28.01 4.33 -6.58
C LYS A 111 -28.10 3.66 -7.94
N ASN A 112 -26.95 3.36 -8.55
CA ASN A 112 -26.86 2.38 -9.63
C ASN A 112 -25.97 1.23 -9.15
N GLU A 113 -26.59 0.27 -8.47
CA GLU A 113 -25.96 -0.94 -7.91
C GLU A 113 -25.41 -1.87 -9.01
N GLN A 114 -25.84 -1.71 -10.27
CA GLN A 114 -25.32 -2.47 -11.42
C GLN A 114 -23.97 -1.98 -11.99
N THR A 115 -23.33 -0.98 -11.38
CA THR A 115 -22.08 -0.41 -11.91
C THR A 115 -20.84 -1.27 -11.66
N GLU A 116 -20.89 -2.27 -10.78
CA GLU A 116 -19.73 -3.09 -10.40
C GLU A 116 -19.19 -3.92 -11.57
N MET A 117 -20.00 -4.83 -12.16
CA MET A 117 -19.58 -5.65 -13.30
C MET A 117 -19.27 -4.80 -14.54
N MET A 118 -20.06 -3.75 -14.76
CA MET A 118 -19.90 -2.87 -15.92
C MET A 118 -18.58 -2.06 -15.86
N SER A 119 -17.99 -1.87 -14.67
CA SER A 119 -16.73 -1.12 -14.54
C SER A 119 -15.51 -1.92 -15.01
N MET A 120 -15.44 -3.22 -14.74
CA MET A 120 -14.27 -4.04 -15.08
C MET A 120 -14.33 -4.56 -16.52
N ILE A 121 -15.52 -4.82 -17.05
CA ILE A 121 -15.70 -5.18 -18.47
C ILE A 121 -15.25 -4.02 -19.38
N LYS A 122 -15.35 -2.76 -18.92
CA LYS A 122 -14.84 -1.59 -19.66
C LYS A 122 -13.33 -1.64 -19.91
N LEU A 123 -12.54 -2.41 -19.16
CA LEU A 123 -11.09 -2.54 -19.41
C LEU A 123 -10.79 -3.24 -20.74
N TYR A 124 -11.65 -4.16 -21.17
CA TYR A 124 -11.51 -4.90 -22.42
C TYR A 124 -12.28 -4.27 -23.59
N ASN A 125 -12.79 -3.05 -23.44
CA ASN A 125 -13.47 -2.37 -24.53
C ASN A 125 -12.46 -1.87 -25.58
N LYS A 126 -12.91 -1.69 -26.82
CA LYS A 126 -12.08 -1.32 -27.98
C LYS A 126 -11.19 -0.09 -27.74
N LYS A 127 -11.64 0.88 -26.92
CA LYS A 127 -10.88 2.09 -26.58
C LYS A 127 -9.78 1.88 -25.54
N SER A 128 -9.98 0.98 -24.58
CA SER A 128 -9.04 0.70 -23.49
C SER A 128 -8.14 -0.52 -23.76
N MET A 129 -8.45 -1.31 -24.78
CA MET A 129 -7.70 -2.52 -25.14
C MET A 129 -6.22 -2.23 -25.45
N THR A 130 -5.90 -1.04 -25.99
CA THR A 130 -4.50 -0.64 -26.19
C THR A 130 -3.74 -0.53 -24.87
N MET A 131 -4.37 0.04 -23.84
CA MET A 131 -3.78 0.14 -22.50
C MET A 131 -3.59 -1.22 -21.83
N THR A 132 -4.53 -2.15 -22.02
CA THR A 132 -4.38 -3.51 -21.48
C THR A 132 -3.26 -4.28 -22.16
N ILE A 133 -3.13 -4.17 -23.49
CA ILE A 133 -2.01 -4.79 -24.24
C ILE A 133 -0.65 -4.25 -23.74
N ILE A 134 -0.53 -2.94 -23.52
CA ILE A 134 0.71 -2.34 -23.00
C ILE A 134 1.05 -2.90 -21.61
N MET A 135 0.07 -3.02 -20.70
CA MET A 135 0.28 -3.59 -19.36
C MET A 135 0.77 -5.05 -19.41
N VAL A 136 0.19 -5.88 -20.30
CA VAL A 136 0.62 -7.27 -20.47
C VAL A 136 2.05 -7.35 -20.99
N MET A 137 2.39 -6.54 -22.01
CA MET A 137 3.75 -6.49 -22.55
C MET A 137 4.76 -6.01 -21.49
N PHE A 138 4.38 -5.06 -20.64
CA PHE A 138 5.21 -4.61 -19.52
C PHE A 138 5.50 -5.73 -18.51
N LEU A 139 4.46 -6.47 -18.09
CA LEU A 139 4.65 -7.61 -17.17
C LEU A 139 5.51 -8.73 -17.80
N LEU A 140 5.35 -8.99 -19.09
CA LEU A 140 6.19 -9.96 -19.81
C LEU A 140 7.66 -9.52 -19.86
N LEU A 141 7.91 -8.25 -20.18
CA LEU A 141 9.27 -7.70 -20.21
C LEU A 141 9.93 -7.74 -18.83
N THR A 142 9.19 -7.42 -17.76
CA THR A 142 9.74 -7.49 -16.39
C THR A 142 10.12 -8.92 -16.00
N MET A 143 9.33 -9.94 -16.35
CA MET A 143 9.68 -11.34 -16.13
C MET A 143 10.97 -11.74 -16.88
N ILE A 144 11.09 -11.38 -18.16
CA ILE A 144 12.30 -11.67 -18.96
C ILE A 144 13.51 -10.94 -18.37
N SER A 145 13.34 -9.69 -17.94
CA SER A 145 14.42 -8.91 -17.32
C SER A 145 14.87 -9.54 -16.00
N ILE A 146 13.93 -9.94 -15.13
CA ILE A 146 14.26 -10.54 -13.83
C ILE A 146 14.97 -11.89 -14.02
N THR A 147 14.51 -12.73 -14.94
CA THR A 147 15.19 -14.02 -15.21
C THR A 147 16.60 -13.84 -15.76
N LYS A 148 16.88 -12.76 -16.51
CA LYS A 148 18.24 -12.40 -16.95
C LYS A 148 19.10 -11.78 -15.84
N THR A 149 18.52 -11.00 -14.92
CA THR A 149 19.27 -10.34 -13.82
C THR A 149 19.61 -11.29 -12.69
N VAL A 150 18.82 -12.34 -12.47
CA VAL A 150 19.14 -13.42 -11.54
C VAL A 150 20.35 -14.19 -12.09
N LYS A 151 21.55 -13.70 -11.78
CA LYS A 151 22.80 -14.44 -11.99
C LYS A 151 22.73 -15.69 -11.14
N HIS A 152 22.76 -16.85 -11.79
CA HIS A 152 22.87 -18.14 -11.11
C HIS A 152 24.27 -18.24 -10.48
N HIS A 153 24.46 -17.67 -9.29
CA HIS A 153 25.65 -17.95 -8.49
C HIS A 153 25.55 -19.43 -8.09
N LYS A 154 26.29 -20.29 -8.82
CA LYS A 154 26.42 -21.74 -8.60
C LYS A 154 27.18 -22.08 -7.31
N GLY A 155 26.80 -21.46 -6.20
CA GLY A 155 27.31 -21.76 -4.87
C GLY A 155 26.15 -22.00 -3.92
N PRO A 156 26.20 -23.01 -3.05
CA PRO A 156 25.11 -23.25 -2.11
C PRO A 156 24.98 -22.04 -1.16
N LEU A 157 23.75 -21.55 -0.96
CA LEU A 157 23.39 -20.53 0.03
C LEU A 157 23.73 -20.93 1.49
N ARG A 158 24.26 -22.14 1.70
CA ARG A 158 24.87 -22.62 2.94
C ARG A 158 26.12 -23.43 2.62
N LYS A 159 27.31 -22.94 3.00
CA LYS A 159 28.48 -23.82 3.18
C LYS A 159 28.08 -24.87 4.21
N LYS A 160 28.07 -26.15 3.83
CA LYS A 160 28.06 -27.24 4.79
C LYS A 160 29.48 -27.33 5.35
N THR A 161 29.53 -27.30 6.69
CA THR A 161 30.66 -27.56 7.60
C THR A 161 31.88 -26.67 7.42
#